data_AF-A0A392PIF9-F1
#
_entry.id   AF-A0A392PIF9-F1
#
_cell.length_a   1.000
_cell.length_b   1.000
_cell.length_c   1.000
_cell.angle_alpha   90.00
_cell.angle_beta   90.00
_cell.angle_gamma   90.00
#
_symmetry.space_group_name_H-M   'P 1'
#
loop_
_entity.id
_entity.type
_entity.pdbx_description
1 polymer ?
#
loop_
_entity_poly.entity_id
_entity_poly.type
_entity_poly.pdbx_seq_one_letter_code
_entity_poly.pdbx_strand_id
1 'polypeptide(L)' 'MAGKPVVVTRVVDTMTDNLRPTRAEATDVANAVLDGTDAILLGAETLTGLHPVETISTVGKICAE' A
#
# COMPACT_ATOMS: atom_id res chain seq x y z
N MET A 1 3.94 -20.01 10.04
CA MET A 1 4.18 -18.68 10.64
C MET A 1 3.86 -18.73 12.12
N ALA A 2 4.68 -18.11 12.97
CA ALA A 2 4.60 -18.23 14.44
C ALA A 2 3.51 -17.33 15.08
N GLY A 3 2.41 -17.02 14.37
CA GLY A 3 1.37 -16.10 14.87
C GLY A 3 1.87 -14.69 15.19
N LYS A 4 3.02 -14.29 14.65
CA LYS A 4 3.59 -12.95 14.83
C LYS A 4 3.10 -12.05 13.69
N PRO A 5 2.49 -10.89 13.99
CA PRO A 5 2.04 -9.96 12.97
C PRO A 5 3.19 -9.50 12.06
N VAL A 6 2.92 -9.41 10.76
CA VAL A 6 3.82 -8.91 9.73
C VAL A 6 3.23 -7.62 9.14
N VAL A 7 4.06 -6.58 9.08
CA VAL A 7 3.70 -5.29 8.49
C VAL A 7 4.65 -5.00 7.33
N VAL A 8 4.09 -4.65 6.17
CA VAL A 8 4.86 -4.27 4.97
C VAL A 8 4.77 -2.77 4.74
N THR A 9 5.84 -2.17 4.22
CA THR A 9 5.93 -0.74 3.92
C THR A 9 6.50 -0.53 2.51
N ARG A 10 6.46 0.72 2.01
CA ARG A 10 7.03 1.13 0.71
C ARG A 10 6.46 0.37 -0.48
N VAL A 11 5.13 0.33 -0.56
CA VAL A 11 4.40 -0.39 -1.62
C VAL A 11 3.82 0.54 -2.69
N VAL A 12 3.71 1.85 -2.41
CA VAL A 12 3.12 2.85 -3.32
C VAL A 12 3.87 4.19 -3.25
N ASP A 13 5.20 4.15 -3.19
CA ASP A 13 6.06 5.34 -3.05
C ASP A 13 5.76 6.41 -4.12
N THR A 14 5.42 6.01 -5.35
CA THR A 14 5.14 6.95 -6.44
C THR A 14 3.87 7.77 -6.23
N MET A 15 2.97 7.33 -5.34
CA MET A 15 1.75 8.08 -5.01
C MET A 15 2.02 9.33 -4.17
N THR A 16 3.28 9.57 -3.78
CA THR A 16 3.70 10.86 -3.19
C THR A 16 3.43 12.02 -4.16
N ASP A 17 3.73 11.82 -5.45
CA ASP A 17 3.60 12.85 -6.48
C ASP A 17 2.50 12.54 -7.52
N ASN A 18 2.07 11.28 -7.60
CA ASN A 18 1.11 10.81 -8.61
C ASN A 18 -0.23 10.42 -7.99
N LEU A 19 -1.32 10.70 -8.70
CA LEU A 19 -2.68 10.34 -8.26
C LEU A 19 -2.94 8.83 -8.26
N ARG A 20 -2.15 8.05 -8.99
CA ARG A 20 -2.33 6.60 -9.15
C ARG A 20 -0.99 5.88 -9.01
N PRO A 21 -0.97 4.68 -8.41
CA PRO A 21 0.23 3.87 -8.35
C PRO A 21 0.55 3.31 -9.73
N THR A 22 1.79 2.90 -9.91
CA THR A 22 2.20 2.10 -11.05
C THR A 22 1.56 0.71 -11.01
N ARG A 23 1.58 -0.01 -12.15
CA ARG A 23 1.13 -1.40 -12.20
C ARG A 23 1.94 -2.31 -11.27
N ALA A 24 3.24 -2.04 -11.14
CA ALA A 24 4.13 -2.80 -10.27
C ALA A 24 3.71 -2.63 -8.80
N GLU A 25 3.58 -1.40 -8.32
CA GLU A 25 3.15 -1.08 -6.95
C GLU A 25 1.76 -1.66 -6.63
N ALA A 26 0.80 -1.55 -7.55
CA ALA A 26 -0.51 -2.17 -7.35
C ALA A 26 -0.43 -3.69 -7.23
N THR A 27 0.46 -4.33 -8.00
CA THR A 27 0.71 -5.77 -7.93
C THR A 27 1.42 -6.14 -6.63
N ASP A 28 2.35 -5.31 -6.14
CA ASP A 28 3.05 -5.53 -4.87
C ASP A 28 2.09 -5.45 -3.67
N VAL A 29 1.16 -4.49 -3.67
CA VAL A 29 0.09 -4.42 -2.65
C VAL A 29 -0.76 -5.69 -2.67
N ALA A 30 -1.22 -6.13 -3.85
CA ALA A 30 -2.04 -7.33 -3.99
C ALA A 30 -1.28 -8.59 -3.53
N ASN A 31 -0.02 -8.73 -3.92
CA ASN A 31 0.82 -9.85 -3.52
C ASN A 31 1.07 -9.86 -2.00
N ALA A 32 1.28 -8.70 -1.38
CA ALA A 32 1.46 -8.62 0.07
C ALA A 32 0.24 -9.17 0.83
N VAL A 33 -0.97 -8.93 0.32
CA VAL A 33 -2.21 -9.50 0.87
C VAL A 33 -2.27 -11.01 0.66
N LEU A 34 -1.95 -11.49 -0.55
CA LEU A 34 -1.92 -12.92 -0.87
C LEU A 34 -0.88 -13.70 -0.04
N ASP A 35 0.25 -13.06 0.27
CA ASP A 35 1.32 -13.60 1.11
C ASP A 35 0.95 -13.65 2.60
N GLY A 36 -0.23 -13.12 2.97
CA GLY A 36 -0.74 -13.15 4.33
C GLY A 36 -0.13 -12.09 5.25
N THR A 37 0.20 -10.92 4.70
CA THR A 37 0.62 -9.76 5.50
C THR A 37 -0.56 -9.24 6.32
N ASP A 38 -0.35 -8.98 7.61
CA ASP A 38 -1.41 -8.51 8.52
C ASP A 38 -1.76 -7.03 8.32
N ALA A 39 -0.78 -6.20 7.92
CA ALA A 39 -1.02 -4.78 7.66
C ALA A 39 -0.06 -4.17 6.63
N ILE A 40 -0.53 -3.14 5.94
CA ILE A 40 0.28 -2.28 5.06
C ILE A 40 0.42 -0.91 5.73
N LEU A 41 1.66 -0.45 5.86
CA LEU A 41 2.02 0.86 6.39
C LEU A 41 2.26 1.84 5.23
N LEU A 42 1.47 2.90 5.19
CA LEU A 42 1.68 4.02 4.28
C LEU A 42 2.60 5.08 4.90
N GLY A 43 3.59 5.52 4.14
CA GLY A 43 4.64 6.43 4.58
C GLY A 43 4.49 7.86 4.03
N ALA A 44 5.48 8.29 3.25
CA ALA A 44 5.57 9.63 2.69
C ALA A 44 4.34 9.99 1.85
N GLU A 45 3.77 9.02 1.16
CA GLU A 45 2.56 9.12 0.34
C GLU A 45 1.31 9.57 1.12
N THR A 46 1.30 9.42 2.45
CA THR A 46 0.23 9.94 3.34
C THR A 46 0.69 11.05 4.27
N LEU A 47 1.98 11.08 4.64
CA LEU A 47 2.53 12.08 5.55
C LEU A 47 2.76 13.44 4.88
N THR A 48 3.31 13.42 3.66
CA THR A 48 3.72 14.62 2.91
C THR A 48 3.28 14.59 1.44
N GLY A 49 2.64 13.51 0.99
CA GLY A 49 2.22 13.33 -0.40
C GLY A 49 1.08 14.28 -0.80
N LEU A 50 0.95 14.47 -2.12
CA LEU A 50 -0.06 15.36 -2.71
C LEU A 50 -1.49 14.79 -2.66
N HIS A 51 -1.62 13.47 -2.48
CA HIS A 51 -2.87 12.72 -2.62
C HIS A 51 -3.14 11.73 -1.47
N PRO A 52 -3.06 12.15 -0.19
CA PRO A 52 -3.06 11.22 0.95
C PRO A 52 -4.37 10.43 1.07
N VAL A 53 -5.52 11.04 0.76
CA VAL A 53 -6.84 10.40 0.86
C VAL A 53 -7.01 9.38 -0.28
N GLU A 54 -6.59 9.74 -1.48
CA GLU A 54 -6.66 8.86 -2.65
C GLU A 54 -5.69 7.69 -2.52
N THR A 55 -4.51 7.88 -1.94
CA THR A 55 -3.57 6.81 -1.57
C THR A 55 -4.26 5.80 -0.65
N ILE A 56 -4.85 6.26 0.45
CA ILE A 56 -5.57 5.37 1.40
C ILE A 56 -6.72 4.66 0.70
N SER A 57 -7.54 5.38 -0.08
CA SER A 57 -8.67 4.79 -0.79
C SER A 57 -8.23 3.76 -1.84
N THR A 58 -7.13 4.02 -2.55
CA THR A 58 -6.62 3.15 -3.61
C THR A 58 -6.03 1.87 -3.04
N VAL A 59 -5.16 1.98 -2.04
CA VAL A 59 -4.59 0.81 -1.36
C VAL A 59 -5.69 -0.01 -0.68
N GLY A 60 -6.64 0.65 -0.01
CA GLY A 60 -7.78 -0.02 0.61
C GLY A 60 -8.66 -0.78 -0.39
N LYS A 61 -8.82 -0.28 -1.62
CA LYS A 61 -9.50 -1.02 -2.69
C LYS A 61 -8.71 -2.25 -3.11
N ILE A 62 -7.40 -2.12 -3.37
CA ILE A 62 -6.55 -3.25 -3.79
C ILE A 62 -6.55 -4.35 -2.72
N CYS A 63 -6.55 -3.99 -1.43
CA CYS A 63 -6.60 -4.97 -0.35
C CYS A 63 -7.95 -5.71 -0.21
N ALA A 64 -9.02 -5.17 -0.79
CA ALA A 64 -10.37 -5.71 -0.68
C ALA A 64 -10.81 -6.50 -1.93
N GLU A 65 -10.02 -6.50 -3.00
CA GLU A 65 -10.19 -7.34 -4.18
C GLU A 65 -9.83 -8.80 -3.86
#